data_AF-A0A7Y3GUB4-F1
#
_entry.id   AF-A0A7Y3GUB4-F1
#
_cell.length_a   1.000
_cell.length_b   1.000
_cell.length_c   1.000
_cell.angle_alpha   90.00
_cell.angle_beta   90.00
_cell.angle_gamma   90.00
#
_symmetry.space_group_name_H-M   'P 1'
#
loop_
_entity.id
_entity.type
_entity.pdbx_description
1 polymer ?
#
loop_
_entity_poly.entity_id
_entity_poly.type
_entity_poly.pdbx_seq_one_letter_code
_entity_poly.pdbx_strand_id
1 'polypeptide(L)'
;MAARKKATKKKAPTKARRRKKNNDQDASTVSAIVDTAKDIHTVIGKRQKPDLSFPVRSLGNVSYSQKRGYFEIGKQKKTRTLTVNTVKGFAQTLRMMG
;
A
#
# COMPACT_ATOMS: atom_id res chain seq x y z
N MET A 1 56.38 13.32 -13.74
CA MET A 1 55.22 13.41 -14.65
C MET A 1 53.99 12.87 -13.93
N ALA A 2 52.90 13.63 -13.97
CA ALA A 2 51.69 13.43 -13.18
C ALA A 2 50.67 12.51 -13.88
N ALA A 3 49.88 11.76 -13.11
CA ALA A 3 48.61 11.22 -13.59
C ALA A 3 47.57 11.24 -12.46
N ARG A 4 46.84 12.37 -12.38
CA ARG A 4 45.75 12.62 -11.44
C ARG A 4 44.50 11.87 -11.94
N LYS A 5 44.05 10.86 -11.20
CA LYS A 5 42.84 10.08 -11.54
C LYS A 5 41.60 10.98 -11.42
N LYS A 6 40.99 11.36 -12.56
CA LYS A 6 39.75 12.17 -12.59
C LYS A 6 38.60 11.34 -12.02
N ALA A 7 38.03 11.79 -10.91
CA ALA A 7 36.76 11.30 -10.39
C ALA A 7 35.64 11.62 -11.38
N THR A 8 35.05 10.58 -11.99
CA THR A 8 33.86 10.73 -12.83
C THR A 8 32.66 11.05 -11.93
N LYS A 9 32.22 12.30 -11.94
CA LYS A 9 30.94 12.74 -11.35
C LYS A 9 29.81 11.88 -11.93
N LYS A 10 29.22 10.99 -11.12
CA LYS A 10 27.95 10.33 -11.45
C LYS A 10 26.87 11.42 -11.61
N LYS A 11 26.39 11.60 -12.83
CA LYS A 11 25.23 12.46 -13.13
C LYS A 11 24.03 11.92 -12.38
N ALA A 12 23.36 12.76 -11.59
CA ALA A 12 22.09 12.44 -10.96
C ALA A 12 21.04 12.12 -12.06
N PRO A 13 20.16 11.12 -11.87
CA PRO A 13 19.13 10.83 -12.85
C PRO A 13 18.01 11.88 -12.75
N THR A 14 18.17 13.01 -13.46
CA THR A 14 17.08 13.94 -13.76
C THR A 14 16.24 13.40 -14.90
N LYS A 15 15.21 12.62 -14.57
CA LYS A 15 13.96 12.57 -15.35
C LYS A 15 12.80 12.54 -14.37
N ALA A 16 12.21 13.70 -14.12
CA ALA A 16 10.88 13.79 -13.52
C ALA A 16 9.94 12.96 -14.40
N ARG A 17 9.58 11.77 -13.91
CA ARG A 17 8.73 10.80 -14.61
C ARG A 17 7.41 11.52 -14.88
N ARG A 18 7.11 11.83 -16.16
CA ARG A 18 5.83 12.44 -16.57
C ARG A 18 4.73 11.60 -15.92
N ARG A 19 3.98 12.18 -14.98
CA ARG A 19 2.86 11.48 -14.33
C ARG A 19 1.82 11.25 -15.41
N LYS A 20 1.64 9.98 -15.80
CA LYS A 20 0.55 9.58 -16.69
C LYS A 20 -0.75 10.04 -16.03
N LYS A 21 -1.65 10.66 -16.80
CA LYS A 21 -2.95 11.09 -16.28
C LYS A 21 -3.68 9.84 -15.78
N ASN A 22 -4.11 9.89 -14.53
CA ASN A 22 -4.85 8.82 -13.88
C ASN A 22 -6.14 8.53 -14.68
N ASN A 23 -6.43 7.25 -14.90
CA ASN A 23 -7.69 6.82 -15.52
C ASN A 23 -8.87 7.01 -14.54
N ASP A 24 -10.12 6.86 -15.01
CA ASP A 24 -11.30 7.02 -14.16
C ASP A 24 -11.32 6.05 -12.96
N GLN A 25 -10.79 4.84 -13.13
CA GLN A 25 -10.63 3.85 -12.06
C GLN A 25 -9.60 4.27 -10.99
N ASP A 26 -8.56 5.00 -11.40
CA ASP A 26 -7.58 5.54 -10.47
C ASP A 26 -8.21 6.66 -9.61
N ALA A 27 -9.13 7.46 -10.19
CA ALA A 27 -9.85 8.48 -9.44
C ALA A 27 -10.73 7.85 -8.35
N SER A 28 -11.45 6.76 -8.67
CA SER A 28 -12.23 5.99 -7.69
C SER A 28 -11.34 5.42 -6.57
N THR A 29 -10.19 4.86 -6.95
CA THR A 29 -9.22 4.30 -5.99
C THR A 29 -8.68 5.39 -5.05
N VAL A 30 -8.33 6.57 -5.58
CA VAL A 30 -7.89 7.71 -4.77
C VAL A 30 -8.98 8.17 -3.81
N SER A 31 -10.24 8.24 -4.25
CA SER A 31 -11.36 8.58 -3.37
C SER A 31 -11.45 7.58 -2.20
N ALA A 32 -11.43 6.28 -2.49
CA ALA A 32 -11.52 5.24 -1.46
C ALA A 32 -10.38 5.33 -0.43
N ILE A 33 -9.15 5.64 -0.87
CA ILE A 33 -8.00 5.85 0.02
C ILE A 33 -8.25 7.08 0.92
N VAL A 34 -8.70 8.19 0.33
CA VAL A 34 -8.97 9.43 1.07
C VAL A 34 -10.09 9.24 2.08
N ASP A 35 -11.17 8.56 1.71
CA ASP A 35 -12.30 8.33 2.59
C ASP A 35 -11.93 7.40 3.75
N THR A 36 -11.17 6.33 3.48
CA THR A 36 -10.61 5.48 4.54
C THR A 36 -9.73 6.28 5.50
N ALA A 37 -8.91 7.22 5.00
CA ALA A 37 -8.07 8.06 5.84
C ALA A 37 -8.89 9.03 6.71
N LYS A 38 -9.97 9.61 6.18
CA LYS A 38 -10.90 10.46 6.94
C LYS A 38 -11.60 9.68 8.04
N ASP A 39 -12.02 8.44 7.76
CA ASP A 39 -12.68 7.58 8.75
C ASP A 39 -11.74 7.27 9.92
N ILE A 40 -10.50 6.85 9.62
CA ILE A 40 -9.47 6.61 10.63
C ILE A 40 -9.25 7.86 11.49
N HIS A 41 -9.10 9.03 10.85
CA HIS A 41 -8.88 10.29 11.55
C HIS A 41 -10.06 10.65 12.46
N THR A 42 -11.29 10.46 11.98
CA THR A 42 -12.52 10.74 12.73
C THR A 42 -12.63 9.84 13.96
N VAL A 43 -12.33 8.55 13.83
CA VAL A 43 -12.35 7.59 14.96
C VAL A 43 -11.28 7.95 16.00
N ILE A 44 -10.08 8.33 15.56
CA ILE A 44 -9.02 8.82 16.45
C ILE A 44 -9.45 10.10 17.18
N GLY A 45 -10.08 11.05 16.46
CA GLY A 45 -10.62 12.28 17.05
C GLY A 45 -11.66 12.02 18.14
N LYS A 46 -12.44 10.93 18.01
CA LYS A 46 -13.37 10.42 19.04
C LYS A 46 -12.68 9.66 20.18
N ARG A 47 -11.34 9.64 20.22
CA ARG A 47 -10.52 8.85 21.17
C ARG A 47 -10.80 7.35 21.15
N GLN A 48 -11.26 6.84 20.01
CA GLN A 48 -11.51 5.43 19.79
C GLN A 48 -10.36 4.79 19.01
N LYS A 49 -10.27 3.46 19.09
CA LYS A 49 -9.22 2.70 18.41
C LYS A 49 -9.73 2.35 17.00
N PRO A 50 -9.17 2.92 15.93
CA PRO A 50 -9.58 2.57 14.57
C PRO A 50 -9.21 1.13 14.25
N ASP A 51 -10.08 0.46 13.51
CA ASP A 51 -9.91 -0.89 13.02
C ASP A 51 -10.13 -0.95 11.51
N LEU A 52 -9.42 -1.88 10.86
CA LEU A 52 -9.53 -2.09 9.42
C LEU A 52 -9.58 -3.59 9.12
N SER A 53 -10.44 -4.00 8.20
CA SER A 53 -10.58 -5.41 7.78
C SER A 53 -9.93 -5.65 6.42
N PHE A 54 -8.99 -6.59 6.37
CA PHE A 54 -8.27 -6.93 5.14
C PHE A 54 -8.29 -8.43 4.87
N PRO A 55 -8.26 -8.86 3.59
CA PRO A 55 -8.18 -10.27 3.26
C PRO A 55 -6.88 -10.90 3.79
N VAL A 56 -6.98 -12.13 4.27
CA VAL A 56 -5.80 -12.92 4.62
C VAL A 56 -5.10 -13.34 3.34
N ARG A 57 -3.83 -12.96 3.19
CA ARG A 57 -2.99 -13.37 2.06
C ARG A 57 -2.15 -14.58 2.46
N SER A 58 -2.78 -15.75 2.49
CA SER A 58 -2.13 -17.04 2.76
C SER A 58 -2.60 -18.08 1.75
N LEU A 59 -1.81 -19.15 1.56
CA LEU A 59 -2.19 -20.26 0.68
C LEU A 59 -3.50 -20.95 1.14
N GLY A 60 -3.81 -20.90 2.45
CA GLY A 60 -5.08 -21.40 2.98
C GLY A 60 -6.29 -20.51 2.70
N ASN A 61 -6.11 -19.28 2.21
CA ASN A 61 -7.18 -18.37 1.82
C ASN A 61 -7.09 -17.98 0.34
N VAL A 62 -6.72 -18.93 -0.52
CA VAL A 62 -6.78 -18.74 -1.96
C VAL A 62 -7.39 -19.95 -2.65
N SER A 63 -8.07 -19.71 -3.76
CA SER A 63 -8.56 -20.75 -4.68
C SER A 63 -7.85 -20.61 -6.02
N TYR A 64 -7.45 -21.73 -6.60
CA TYR A 64 -6.87 -21.77 -7.94
C TYR A 64 -7.83 -22.44 -8.92
N SER A 65 -8.02 -21.83 -10.07
CA SER A 65 -8.72 -22.43 -11.20
C SER A 65 -7.84 -22.35 -12.44
N GLN A 66 -7.57 -23.50 -13.05
CA GLN A 66 -6.74 -23.59 -14.26
C GLN A 66 -7.31 -22.78 -15.43
N LYS A 67 -8.64 -22.55 -15.46
CA LYS A 67 -9.29 -21.67 -16.45
C LYS A 67 -8.95 -20.19 -16.27
N ARG A 68 -8.74 -19.73 -15.02
CA ARG A 68 -8.44 -18.33 -14.71
C ARG A 68 -6.95 -18.03 -14.74
N GLY A 69 -6.12 -19.00 -14.36
CA GLY A 69 -4.66 -18.88 -14.42
C GLY A 69 -4.02 -18.05 -13.30
N TYR A 70 -4.79 -17.67 -12.27
CA TYR A 70 -4.29 -16.96 -11.09
C TYR A 70 -5.01 -17.42 -9.81
N PHE A 71 -4.38 -17.15 -8.66
CA PHE A 71 -4.97 -17.38 -7.34
C PHE A 71 -5.99 -16.29 -7.01
N GLU A 72 -7.20 -16.71 -6.66
CA GLU A 72 -8.25 -15.82 -6.17
C GLU A 72 -8.24 -15.81 -4.65
N ILE A 73 -8.23 -14.63 -4.07
CA ILE A 73 -8.33 -14.48 -2.63
C ILE A 73 -9.69 -14.97 -2.15
N GLY A 74 -9.67 -15.84 -1.14
CA GLY A 74 -10.85 -16.38 -0.49
C GLY A 74 -11.50 -15.40 0.49
N LYS A 75 -12.48 -15.90 1.26
CA LYS A 75 -13.35 -15.07 2.11
C LYS A 75 -12.73 -14.69 3.46
N GLN A 76 -11.61 -15.30 3.87
CA GLN A 76 -11.04 -15.01 5.19
C GLN A 76 -10.51 -13.59 5.24
N LYS A 77 -10.90 -12.86 6.28
CA LYS A 77 -10.44 -11.51 6.58
C LYS A 77 -9.83 -11.46 7.97
N LYS A 78 -8.89 -10.54 8.17
CA LYS A 78 -8.31 -10.20 9.47
C LYS A 78 -8.55 -8.73 9.75
N THR A 79 -9.10 -8.47 10.92
CA THR A 79 -9.25 -7.11 11.46
C THR A 79 -7.96 -6.69 12.16
N ARG A 80 -7.49 -5.48 11.86
CA ARG A 80 -6.31 -4.86 12.48
C ARG A 80 -6.73 -3.57 13.16
N THR A 81 -6.62 -3.55 14.47
CA THR A 81 -6.87 -2.36 15.30
C THR A 81 -5.57 -1.62 15.53
N LEU A 82 -5.60 -0.28 15.59
CA LEU A 82 -4.45 0.54 15.96
C LEU A 82 -4.25 0.52 17.49
N THR A 83 -3.30 -0.29 17.96
CA THR A 83 -2.86 -0.37 19.35
C THR A 83 -1.34 -0.43 19.40
N VAL A 84 -0.72 -0.18 20.57
CA VAL A 84 0.75 -0.18 20.75
C VAL A 84 1.40 -1.46 20.21
N ASN A 85 0.79 -2.62 20.47
CA ASN A 85 1.34 -3.91 20.05
C ASN A 85 1.07 -4.26 18.58
N THR A 86 0.16 -3.54 17.93
CA THR A 86 -0.30 -3.83 16.55
C THR A 86 0.05 -2.72 15.56
N VAL A 87 0.78 -1.67 15.97
CA VAL A 87 1.16 -0.52 15.12
C VAL A 87 1.80 -0.97 13.81
N LYS A 88 2.76 -1.91 13.86
CA LYS A 88 3.43 -2.43 12.67
C LYS A 88 2.46 -3.09 11.69
N GLY A 89 1.57 -3.95 12.21
CA GLY A 89 0.59 -4.66 11.39
C GLY A 89 -0.44 -3.72 10.78
N PHE A 90 -0.88 -2.70 11.54
CA PHE A 90 -1.78 -1.66 11.07
C PHE A 90 -1.14 -0.81 9.95
N ALA A 91 0.09 -0.35 10.15
CA ALA A 91 0.82 0.40 9.12
C ALA A 91 1.06 -0.42 7.85
N GLN A 92 1.37 -1.72 8.00
CA GLN A 92 1.50 -2.63 6.85
C GLN A 92 0.19 -2.72 6.07
N THR A 93 -0.96 -2.79 6.74
CA THR A 93 -2.25 -2.81 6.05
C THR A 93 -2.50 -1.53 5.24
N LEU A 94 -2.13 -0.36 5.78
CA LEU A 94 -2.22 0.90 5.05
C LEU A 94 -1.33 0.92 3.80
N ARG A 95 -0.10 0.40 3.92
CA ARG A 95 0.85 0.38 2.81
C ARG A 95 0.38 -0.48 1.63
N MET A 96 -0.42 -1.51 1.88
CA MET A 96 -0.93 -2.41 0.85
C MET A 96 -2.17 -1.87 0.11
N MET A 97 -2.70 -0.70 0.48
CA MET A 97 -3.85 -0.06 -0.19
C MET A 97 -3.45 0.83 -1.38
N GLY A 98 -2.20 1.28 -1.46
CA GLY A 98 -1.71 2.19 -2.49
C GLY A 98 -0.78 1.56 -3.50
#